data_AF-A0A948V8D9-F1
#
_entry.id   AF-A0A948V8D9-F1
#
_cell.length_a   1.000
_cell.length_b   1.000
_cell.length_c   1.000
_cell.angle_alpha   90.00
_cell.angle_beta   90.00
_cell.angle_gamma   90.00
#
_symmetry.space_group_name_H-M   'P 1'
#
loop_
_entity.id
_entity.type
_entity.pdbx_description
1 polymer ?
#
loop_
_entity_poly.entity_id
_entity_poly.type
_entity_poly.pdbx_seq_one_letter_code
_entity_poly.pdbx_strand_id
1 'polypeptide(L)'
;GLEHVNMFHPESLAVLLERCGFTVESCATPGRLDADLVRQQILDGRFDAVGHPFLRRVLVEDWDRLGGPFQGFLRDHGLSSNMVVTARRGPVASPGGPS
;
A
#
# COMPACT_ATOMS: atom_id res chain seq x y z
N GLY A 1 7.77 4.26 -20.93
CA GLY A 1 7.22 5.15 -19.90
C GLY A 1 6.53 4.32 -18.84
N LEU A 2 6.32 4.85 -17.64
CA LEU A 2 5.51 4.27 -16.54
C LEU A 2 4.02 4.04 -16.90
N GLU A 3 3.66 4.15 -18.17
CA GLU A 3 2.29 4.29 -18.68
C GLU A 3 1.46 3.00 -18.64
N HIS A 4 2.05 1.88 -18.22
CA HIS A 4 1.37 0.57 -18.10
C HIS A 4 1.62 -0.12 -16.76
N VAL A 5 1.82 0.63 -15.67
CA VAL A 5 1.87 0.04 -14.33
C VAL A 5 0.45 -0.25 -13.85
N ASN A 6 0.14 -1.53 -13.62
CA ASN A 6 -1.10 -1.92 -12.96
C ASN A 6 -1.01 -1.57 -11.47
N MET A 7 -1.81 -0.59 -11.05
CA MET A 7 -1.97 -0.23 -9.65
C MET A 7 -2.99 -1.17 -9.01
N PHE A 8 -2.54 -2.10 -8.18
CA PHE A 8 -3.40 -3.04 -7.49
C PHE A 8 -3.74 -2.56 -6.07
N HIS A 9 -4.99 -2.76 -5.69
CA HIS A 9 -5.38 -2.80 -4.28
C HIS A 9 -4.94 -4.14 -3.67
N PRO A 10 -4.54 -4.21 -2.39
CA PRO A 10 -4.25 -5.46 -1.66
C PRO A 10 -5.20 -6.62 -1.96
N GLU A 11 -6.50 -6.35 -1.87
CA GLU A 11 -7.55 -7.34 -2.13
C GLU A 11 -7.58 -7.81 -3.59
N SER A 12 -7.43 -6.88 -4.54
CA SER A 12 -7.45 -7.22 -5.97
C SER A 12 -6.26 -8.10 -6.38
N LEU A 13 -5.08 -7.87 -5.80
CA LEU A 13 -3.90 -8.69 -6.05
C LEU A 13 -4.04 -10.08 -5.41
N ALA A 14 -4.59 -10.16 -4.20
CA ALA A 14 -4.85 -11.43 -3.54
C ALA A 14 -5.80 -12.31 -4.38
N VAL A 15 -6.93 -11.75 -4.84
CA VAL A 15 -7.89 -12.44 -5.71
C VAL A 15 -7.24 -12.91 -7.01
N LEU A 16 -6.39 -12.08 -7.63
CA LEU A 16 -5.66 -12.46 -8.84
C LEU A 16 -4.74 -13.66 -8.58
N LEU A 17 -3.96 -13.63 -7.49
CA LEU A 17 -3.05 -14.73 -7.13
C LEU A 17 -3.79 -16.04 -6.86
N GLU A 18 -4.92 -15.97 -6.17
CA GLU A 18 -5.78 -17.13 -5.92
C GLU A 18 -6.30 -17.75 -7.22
N ARG A 19 -6.76 -16.91 -8.16
CA ARG A 19 -7.17 -17.37 -9.50
C ARG A 19 -6.03 -17.98 -10.31
N CYS A 20 -4.79 -17.59 -10.03
CA CYS A 20 -3.59 -18.18 -10.61
C CYS A 20 -3.13 -19.47 -9.90
N GLY A 21 -3.88 -19.99 -8.92
CA GLY A 21 -3.55 -21.24 -8.22
C GLY A 21 -2.58 -21.09 -7.06
N PHE A 22 -2.41 -19.87 -6.55
CA PHE A 22 -1.68 -19.62 -5.31
C PHE A 22 -2.64 -19.61 -4.11
N THR A 23 -2.10 -19.93 -2.94
CA THR A 23 -2.71 -19.63 -1.65
C THR A 23 -1.99 -18.42 -1.08
N VAL A 24 -2.71 -17.32 -0.86
CA VAL A 24 -2.13 -16.10 -0.26
C VAL A 24 -1.96 -16.35 1.24
N GLU A 25 -0.73 -16.17 1.75
CA GLU A 25 -0.40 -16.36 3.17
C GLU A 25 -0.43 -15.04 3.93
N SER A 26 0.01 -13.94 3.28
CA SER A 26 -0.05 -12.60 3.87
C SER A 26 -0.03 -11.53 2.80
N CYS A 27 -0.72 -10.42 3.05
CA CYS A 27 -0.62 -9.19 2.26
C CYS A 27 -0.45 -8.01 3.21
N ALA A 28 0.51 -7.12 2.94
CA ALA A 28 0.81 -5.95 3.75
C ALA A 28 1.22 -4.76 2.89
N THR A 29 1.07 -3.55 3.41
CA THR A 29 1.65 -2.34 2.82
C THR A 29 2.72 -1.73 3.74
N PRO A 30 3.95 -2.29 3.77
CA PRO A 30 4.97 -1.89 4.76
C PRO A 30 5.61 -0.52 4.52
N GLY A 31 5.08 0.31 3.62
CA GLY A 31 5.61 1.65 3.34
C GLY A 31 5.77 2.50 4.61
N ARG A 32 6.81 3.33 4.61
CA ARG A 32 7.23 4.12 5.79
C ARG A 32 7.42 5.60 5.50
N LEU A 33 7.34 5.99 4.23
CA LEU A 33 7.74 7.32 3.78
C LEU A 33 6.58 8.13 3.20
N ASP A 34 5.36 7.59 3.16
CA ASP A 34 4.25 8.23 2.46
C ASP A 34 3.91 9.59 3.05
N ALA A 35 3.72 9.63 4.37
CA ALA A 35 3.39 10.85 5.09
C ALA A 35 4.52 11.89 4.99
N ASP A 36 5.79 11.45 5.02
CA ASP A 36 6.94 12.35 4.89
C ASP A 36 7.03 12.90 3.46
N LEU A 37 6.86 12.07 2.44
CA LEU A 37 6.83 12.50 1.05
C LEU A 37 5.73 13.54 0.82
N VAL A 38 4.50 13.29 1.27
CA VAL A 38 3.40 14.26 1.16
C VAL A 38 3.72 15.55 1.91
N ARG A 39 4.30 15.45 3.11
CA ARG A 39 4.77 16.63 3.85
C ARG A 39 5.79 17.43 3.04
N GLN A 40 6.80 16.80 2.45
CA GLN A 40 7.79 17.51 1.63
C GLN A 40 7.12 18.22 0.44
N GLN A 41 6.14 17.58 -0.22
CA GLN A 41 5.38 18.24 -1.29
C GLN A 41 4.63 19.49 -0.80
N ILE A 42 4.08 19.45 0.42
CA ILE A 42 3.40 20.61 1.03
C ILE A 42 4.40 21.73 1.33
N LEU A 43 5.53 21.39 1.96
CA LEU A 43 6.55 22.37 2.33
C LEU A 43 7.21 23.02 1.11
N ASP A 44 7.35 22.27 0.02
CA ASP A 44 7.87 22.76 -1.26
C ASP A 44 6.82 23.56 -2.06
N GLY A 45 5.60 23.74 -1.53
CA GLY A 45 4.51 24.46 -2.20
C GLY A 45 3.95 23.72 -3.44
N ARG A 46 4.26 22.44 -3.60
CA ARG A 46 3.80 21.59 -4.72
C ARG A 46 2.41 20.99 -4.45
N PHE A 47 1.96 20.99 -3.21
CA PHE A 47 0.62 20.57 -2.80
C PHE A 47 0.07 21.52 -1.74
N ASP A 48 -1.18 21.97 -1.90
CA ASP A 48 -1.82 22.85 -0.92
C ASP A 48 -2.72 22.07 0.05
N ALA A 49 -2.42 22.17 1.34
CA ALA A 49 -3.18 21.56 2.42
C ALA A 49 -4.17 22.52 3.10
N VAL A 50 -4.34 23.76 2.62
CA VAL A 50 -5.23 24.78 3.23
C VAL A 50 -6.67 24.27 3.36
N GLY A 51 -7.17 23.52 2.37
CA GLY A 51 -8.52 22.92 2.40
C GLY A 51 -8.68 21.73 3.34
N HIS A 52 -7.61 21.29 4.03
CA HIS A 52 -7.59 20.06 4.82
C HIS A 52 -7.03 20.30 6.22
N PRO A 53 -7.82 20.85 7.17
CA PRO A 53 -7.34 21.20 8.51
C PRO A 53 -6.68 20.05 9.27
N PHE A 54 -7.23 18.84 9.13
CA PHE A 54 -6.64 17.63 9.72
C PHE A 54 -5.25 17.32 9.14
N LEU A 55 -5.11 17.32 7.81
CA LEU A 55 -3.84 17.03 7.16
C LEU A 55 -2.81 18.13 7.45
N ARG A 56 -3.22 19.39 7.48
CA ARG A 56 -2.36 20.51 7.88
C ARG A 56 -1.83 20.31 9.31
N ARG A 57 -2.70 19.95 10.25
CA ARG A 57 -2.31 19.68 11.64
C ARG A 57 -1.28 18.54 11.71
N VAL A 58 -1.56 17.41 11.08
CA VAL A 58 -0.74 16.19 11.15
C VAL A 58 0.58 16.33 10.40
N LEU A 59 0.57 16.89 9.19
CA LEU A 59 1.70 16.89 8.27
C LEU A 59 2.58 18.15 8.39
N VAL A 60 2.06 19.26 8.92
CA VAL A 60 2.78 20.54 8.96
C VAL A 60 2.97 21.02 10.39
N GLU A 61 1.89 21.18 11.15
CA GLU A 61 1.93 21.90 12.43
C GLU A 61 2.49 21.06 13.60
N ASP A 62 2.11 19.78 13.68
CA ASP A 62 2.44 18.87 14.78
C ASP A 62 3.24 17.64 14.29
N TRP A 63 4.01 17.77 13.21
CA TRP A 63 4.67 16.64 12.53
C TRP A 63 5.48 15.73 13.47
N ASP A 64 6.33 16.30 14.32
CA ASP A 64 7.22 15.53 15.20
C ASP A 64 6.45 14.63 16.17
N ARG A 65 5.20 15.00 16.50
CA ARG A 65 4.32 14.23 17.38
C ARG A 65 3.38 13.30 16.61
N LEU A 66 2.83 13.75 15.48
CA LEU A 66 1.72 13.10 14.79
C LEU A 66 2.12 12.34 13.52
N GLY A 67 3.23 12.71 12.87
CA GLY A 67 3.65 12.14 11.60
C GLY A 67 3.94 10.65 11.66
N GLY A 68 4.74 10.23 12.64
CA GLY A 68 5.05 8.81 12.88
C GLY A 68 3.80 7.95 13.16
N PRO A 69 2.94 8.32 14.12
CA PRO A 69 1.67 7.64 14.37
C PRO A 69 0.76 7.59 13.15
N PHE A 70 0.68 8.67 12.37
CA PHE A 70 -0.13 8.70 11.15
C PHE A 70 0.40 7.74 10.08
N GLN A 71 1.71 7.70 9.83
CA GLN A 71 2.30 6.69 8.94
C GLN A 71 2.06 5.26 9.47
N GLY A 72 2.13 5.07 10.79
CA GLY A 72 1.79 3.82 11.44
C GLY A 72 0.36 3.39 11.13
N PHE A 73 -0.61 4.29 11.32
CA PHE A 73 -2.00 4.08 10.97
C PHE A 73 -2.17 3.68 9.50
N LEU A 74 -1.53 4.39 8.57
CA LEU A 74 -1.61 4.04 7.14
C LEU A 74 -1.12 2.62 6.88
N ARG A 75 0.02 2.22 7.45
CA ARG A 75 0.57 0.86 7.30
C ARG A 75 -0.35 -0.19 7.92
N ASP A 76 -0.76 0.03 9.15
CA ASP A 76 -1.48 -0.97 9.95
C ASP A 76 -2.89 -1.22 9.38
N HIS A 77 -3.41 -0.29 8.57
CA HIS A 77 -4.68 -0.40 7.85
C HIS A 77 -4.55 -0.69 6.35
N GLY A 78 -3.35 -1.01 5.84
CA GLY A 78 -3.18 -1.36 4.43
C GLY A 78 -3.25 -0.18 3.46
N LEU A 79 -3.18 1.06 3.95
CA LEU A 79 -3.32 2.31 3.21
C LEU A 79 -1.98 2.95 2.80
N SER A 80 -0.88 2.44 3.35
CA SER A 80 0.48 2.87 2.96
C SER A 80 0.83 2.41 1.54
N SER A 81 1.79 3.08 0.90
CA SER A 81 2.33 2.63 -0.39
C SER A 81 3.23 1.39 -0.22
N ASN A 82 3.64 0.82 -1.36
CA ASN A 82 4.42 -0.41 -1.47
C ASN A 82 3.70 -1.62 -0.86
N MET A 83 3.19 -2.48 -1.73
CA MET A 83 2.52 -3.69 -1.33
C MET A 83 3.48 -4.88 -1.38
N VAL A 84 3.44 -5.71 -0.35
CA VAL A 84 4.16 -6.98 -0.27
C VAL A 84 3.14 -8.09 -0.05
N VAL A 85 3.21 -9.11 -0.91
CA VAL A 85 2.37 -10.31 -0.80
C VAL A 85 3.25 -11.54 -0.74
N THR A 86 2.99 -12.39 0.24
CA THR A 86 3.58 -13.73 0.34
C THR A 86 2.50 -14.72 -0.03
N ALA A 87 2.79 -15.58 -1.01
CA ALA A 87 1.85 -16.59 -1.46
C ALA A 87 2.60 -17.89 -1.79
N ARG A 88 1.95 -19.01 -1.49
CA ARG A 88 2.46 -20.34 -1.76
C ARG A 88 1.74 -20.91 -2.97
N ARG A 89 2.49 -21.48 -3.91
CA ARG A 89 1.90 -22.22 -5.02
C ARG A 89 1.27 -23.51 -4.50
N GLY A 90 0.01 -23.76 -4.85
CA GLY A 90 -0.63 -25.04 -4.57
C GLY A 90 0.05 -26.19 -5.33
N PRO A 91 -0.19 -27.46 -4.94
CA PRO A 91 0.23 -28.59 -5.76
C PRO A 91 -0.32 -28.40 -7.18
N VAL A 92 0.55 -28.48 -8.18
CA VAL A 92 0.10 -28.50 -9.58
C VAL A 92 -0.69 -29.79 -9.74
N ALA A 93 -1.97 -29.71 -10.09
CA ALA A 93 -2.69 -30.89 -10.52
C ALA A 93 -1.93 -31.51 -11.69
N SER A 94 -1.48 -32.76 -11.55
CA SER A 94 -0.75 -33.45 -12.60
C SER A 94 -1.56 -33.36 -13.90
N PRO A 95 -0.96 -32.96 -15.03
CA PRO A 95 -1.62 -33.07 -16.33
C PRO A 95 -1.71 -34.56 -16.67
N GLY A 96 -2.78 -35.22 -16.22
CA GLY A 96 -3.04 -36.65 -16.43
C GLY A 96 -3.62 -37.35 -15.20
N GLY A 97 -4.94 -37.35 -15.09
CA GLY A 97 -5.74 -38.25 -14.23
C GLY A 97 -7.10 -38.47 -14.91
N PRO A 98 -7.69 -39.68 -14.88
CA PRO A 98 -8.25 -40.34 -16.07
C PRO A 98 -9.62 -39.82 -16.53
N SER A 99 -9.88 -40.12 -17.81
CA SER A 99 -11.09 -39.87 -18.61
C SER A 99 -12.39 -40.38 -17.99
#